data_AF-A0A1V6AT77-F1
#
_entry.id   AF-A0A1V6AT77-F1
#
_cell.length_a   1.000
_cell.length_b   1.000
_cell.length_c   1.000
_cell.angle_alpha   90.00
_cell.angle_beta   90.00
_cell.angle_gamma   90.00
#
_symmetry.space_group_name_H-M   'P 1'
#
loop_
_entity.id
_entity.type
_entity.pdbx_description
1 polymer ?
#
loop_
_entity_poly.entity_id
_entity_poly.type
_entity_poly.pdbx_seq_one_letter_code
_entity_poly.pdbx_strand_id
1 'polypeptide(L)'
;MKKSLIYSVLAMALVIVSAPFVMAAPEAAAAAPAAGVDYTKAIIVGCSLLAAGIAIAFGTIGTGNGMGAGLNGATNAVGRNPEAQGKILLTMMVGLAMIESLAIYALVIALIVLYANPLLKYIG
;
A
#
# COMPACT_ATOMS: atom_id res chain seq x y z
N MET A 1 10.15 -12.55 14.85
CA MET A 1 8.86 -11.90 15.15
C MET A 1 7.93 -12.93 15.78
N LYS A 2 7.46 -12.73 17.02
CA LYS A 2 6.59 -13.71 17.70
C LYS A 2 5.31 -13.83 16.89
N LYS A 3 4.88 -15.06 16.54
CA LYS A 3 3.70 -15.31 15.69
C LYS A 3 2.44 -14.56 16.17
N SER A 4 2.33 -14.36 17.48
CA SER A 4 1.30 -13.53 18.13
C SER A 4 1.24 -12.06 17.65
N LEU A 5 2.38 -11.43 17.34
CA LEU A 5 2.42 -10.07 16.81
C LEU A 5 1.90 -10.01 15.36
N ILE A 6 2.20 -11.03 14.56
CA ILE A 6 1.73 -11.15 13.18
C ILE A 6 0.21 -11.33 13.16
N TYR A 7 -0.34 -12.22 14.00
CA TYR A 7 -1.78 -12.41 14.11
C TYR A 7 -2.52 -11.19 14.66
N SER A 8 -1.90 -10.43 15.57
CA SER A 8 -2.49 -9.19 16.10
C SER A 8 -2.56 -8.09 15.03
N VAL A 9 -1.51 -7.94 14.20
CA VAL A 9 -1.52 -7.00 13.08
C VAL A 9 -2.51 -7.43 12.00
N LEU A 10 -2.62 -8.73 11.71
CA LEU A 10 -3.60 -9.27 10.76
C LEU A 10 -5.05 -9.08 11.24
N ALA A 11 -5.32 -9.32 12.52
CA ALA A 11 -6.63 -9.12 13.12
C ALA A 11 -7.02 -7.64 13.17
N MET A 12 -6.07 -6.75 13.49
CA MET A 12 -6.30 -5.30 13.48
C MET A 12 -6.58 -4.79 12.06
N ALA A 13 -5.85 -5.29 11.05
CA ALA A 13 -6.13 -4.97 9.66
C ALA A 13 -7.52 -5.46 9.21
N LEU A 14 -7.93 -6.67 9.63
CA LEU A 14 -9.25 -7.22 9.32
C LEU A 14 -10.39 -6.43 9.99
N VAL A 15 -10.19 -5.96 11.23
CA VAL A 15 -11.16 -5.12 11.96
C VAL A 15 -11.28 -3.73 11.34
N ILE A 16 -10.17 -3.11 10.93
CA ILE A 16 -10.19 -1.80 10.26
C ILE A 16 -10.88 -1.90 8.88
N VAL A 17 -10.70 -3.01 8.16
CA VAL A 17 -11.34 -3.26 6.86
C VAL A 17 -12.84 -3.55 6.98
N SER A 18 -13.29 -4.14 8.10
CA SER A 18 -14.71 -4.50 8.32
C SER A 18 -15.53 -3.46 9.08
N ALA A 19 -14.90 -2.55 9.83
CA ALA A 19 -15.56 -1.43 10.50
C ALA A 19 -16.48 -0.58 9.59
N PRO A 20 -16.11 -0.24 8.33
CA PRO A 20 -17.01 0.50 7.44
C PRO A 20 -18.21 -0.32 6.95
N PHE A 21 -18.16 -1.66 7.02
CA PHE A 21 -19.31 -2.52 6.69
C PHE A 21 -20.31 -2.66 7.85
N VAL A 22 -19.86 -2.53 9.09
CA VAL A 22 -20.70 -2.68 10.29
C VAL A 22 -21.51 -1.42 10.61
N MET A 23 -21.02 -0.24 10.24
CA MET A 23 -21.67 1.05 10.57
C MET A 23 -22.63 1.57 9.47
N ALA A 24 -22.76 0.88 8.33
CA ALA A 24 -23.62 1.33 7.24
C ALA A 24 -25.08 0.82 7.30
N ALA A 25 -25.41 -0.10 8.21
CA ALA A 25 -26.74 -0.74 8.24
C ALA A 25 -27.80 -0.07 9.15
N PRO A 26 -27.49 0.47 10.36
CA PRO A 26 -28.55 0.89 11.28
C PRO A 26 -28.92 2.39 11.23
N GLU A 27 -28.14 3.26 10.58
CA GLU A 27 -28.40 4.71 10.61
C GLU A 27 -29.21 5.23 9.40
N ALA A 28 -29.76 4.29 8.60
CA ALA A 28 -30.55 4.55 7.41
C ALA A 28 -32.05 4.87 7.68
N ALA A 29 -32.47 5.06 8.93
CA ALA A 29 -33.91 5.21 9.26
C ALA A 29 -34.34 6.59 9.78
N ALA A 30 -33.45 7.55 10.03
CA ALA A 30 -33.89 8.85 10.53
C ALA A 30 -33.10 10.04 9.96
N ALA A 31 -33.87 10.93 9.30
CA ALA A 31 -33.54 12.30 8.93
C ALA A 31 -32.63 12.50 7.68
N ALA A 32 -33.28 12.49 6.51
CA ALA A 32 -32.84 13.31 5.39
C ALA A 32 -33.05 14.80 5.71
N PRO A 33 -32.20 15.69 5.16
CA PRO A 33 -32.73 16.59 4.15
C PRO A 33 -31.86 16.70 2.89
N ALA A 34 -32.54 16.64 1.73
CA ALA A 34 -32.30 17.42 0.51
C ALA A 34 -30.85 17.73 0.04
N ALA A 35 -30.11 16.69 -0.37
CA ALA A 35 -29.28 16.64 -1.57
C ALA A 35 -28.93 15.17 -1.76
N GLY A 36 -29.39 14.54 -2.84
CA GLY A 36 -29.31 13.08 -3.01
C GLY A 36 -27.87 12.57 -2.93
N VAL A 37 -27.47 12.07 -1.77
CA VAL A 37 -26.21 11.34 -1.60
C VAL A 37 -26.39 10.02 -2.34
N ASP A 38 -25.71 9.89 -3.47
CA ASP A 38 -25.62 8.64 -4.20
C ASP A 38 -24.78 7.66 -3.37
N TYR A 39 -25.47 6.88 -2.53
CA TYR A 39 -24.84 5.92 -1.62
C TYR A 39 -23.96 4.91 -2.38
N THR A 40 -24.29 4.58 -3.64
CA THR A 40 -23.46 3.72 -4.48
C THR A 40 -22.11 4.38 -4.79
N LYS A 41 -22.09 5.68 -5.13
CA LYS A 41 -20.85 6.43 -5.31
C LYS A 41 -20.04 6.55 -4.02
N ALA A 42 -20.71 6.80 -2.89
CA ALA A 42 -20.04 6.91 -1.59
C ALA A 42 -19.32 5.61 -1.19
N ILE A 43 -19.98 4.46 -1.38
CA ILE A 43 -19.38 3.14 -1.10
C ILE A 43 -18.17 2.87 -2.00
N ILE A 44 -18.30 3.15 -3.31
CA ILE A 44 -17.20 2.91 -4.27
C ILE A 44 -15.99 3.78 -3.96
N VAL A 45 -16.20 5.06 -3.63
CA VAL A 45 -15.10 5.94 -3.20
C VAL A 45 -14.47 5.41 -1.90
N GLY A 46 -15.26 5.02 -0.91
CA GLY A 46 -14.77 4.45 0.34
C GLY A 46 -13.90 3.19 0.14
N CYS A 47 -14.40 2.22 -0.64
CA CYS A 47 -13.64 1.02 -0.99
C CYS A 47 -12.38 1.33 -1.80
N SER A 48 -12.43 2.33 -2.69
CA SER A 48 -11.28 2.76 -3.50
C SER A 48 -10.17 3.36 -2.64
N LEU A 49 -10.51 4.20 -1.65
CA LEU A 49 -9.54 4.75 -0.70
C LEU A 49 -8.83 3.65 0.10
N LEU A 50 -9.58 2.65 0.57
CA LEU A 50 -9.02 1.49 1.27
C LEU A 50 -8.11 0.66 0.36
N ALA A 51 -8.55 0.38 -0.86
CA ALA A 51 -7.76 -0.36 -1.84
C ALA A 51 -6.44 0.35 -2.17
N ALA A 52 -6.45 1.68 -2.32
CA ALA A 52 -5.24 2.47 -2.56
C ALA A 52 -4.26 2.38 -1.38
N GLY A 53 -4.75 2.52 -0.14
CA GLY A 53 -3.91 2.40 1.05
C GLY A 53 -3.30 1.01 1.23
N ILE A 54 -4.09 -0.04 0.98
CA ILE A 54 -3.63 -1.44 1.04
C ILE A 54 -2.58 -1.71 -0.05
N ALA A 55 -2.80 -1.26 -1.28
CA ALA A 55 -1.86 -1.45 -2.39
C ALA A 55 -0.47 -0.88 -2.06
N ILE A 56 -0.40 0.34 -1.53
CA ILE A 56 0.86 0.95 -1.08
C ILE A 56 1.48 0.18 0.08
N ALA A 57 0.70 -0.15 1.10
CA ALA A 57 1.21 -0.80 2.30
C ALA A 57 1.88 -2.13 1.96
N PHE A 58 1.21 -3.00 1.19
CA PHE A 58 1.79 -4.28 0.80
C PHE A 58 2.90 -4.14 -0.25
N GLY A 59 2.77 -3.21 -1.19
CA GLY A 59 3.80 -2.94 -2.20
C GLY A 59 5.13 -2.50 -1.59
N THR A 60 5.09 -1.66 -0.57
CA THR A 60 6.29 -1.10 0.07
C THR A 60 6.95 -2.03 1.09
N ILE A 61 6.20 -2.95 1.71
CA ILE A 61 6.78 -3.92 2.67
C ILE A 61 7.79 -4.84 1.98
N GLY A 62 7.46 -5.33 0.77
CA GLY A 62 8.36 -6.20 0.01
C GLY A 62 9.63 -5.47 -0.44
N THR A 63 9.47 -4.27 -1.01
CA THR A 63 10.60 -3.47 -1.50
C THR A 63 11.49 -2.98 -0.37
N GLY A 64 10.92 -2.53 0.75
CA GLY A 64 11.68 -2.09 1.92
C GLY A 64 12.58 -3.19 2.48
N ASN A 65 12.06 -4.42 2.58
CA ASN A 65 12.85 -5.57 3.03
C ASN A 65 13.96 -5.95 2.02
N GLY A 66 13.64 -5.96 0.73
CA GLY A 66 14.61 -6.27 -0.33
C GLY A 66 15.75 -5.24 -0.39
N MET A 67 15.42 -3.95 -0.33
CA MET A 67 16.40 -2.87 -0.29
C MET A 67 17.28 -2.95 0.96
N GLY A 68 16.68 -3.16 2.13
CA GLY A 68 17.41 -3.29 3.39
C GLY A 68 18.42 -4.44 3.38
N ALA A 69 18.03 -5.60 2.84
CA ALA A 69 18.93 -6.75 2.69
C ALA A 69 20.07 -6.46 1.70
N GLY A 70 19.76 -5.84 0.55
CA GLY A 70 20.77 -5.44 -0.45
C GLY A 70 21.78 -4.43 0.10
N LEU A 71 21.31 -3.41 0.82
CA LEU A 71 22.14 -2.40 1.48
C LEU A 71 23.07 -3.01 2.54
N ASN A 72 22.56 -3.94 3.35
CA ASN A 72 23.38 -4.65 4.33
C ASN A 72 24.49 -5.47 3.65
N GLY A 73 24.17 -6.19 2.58
CA GLY A 73 25.16 -6.93 1.79
C GLY A 73 26.23 -6.02 1.18
N ALA A 74 25.81 -4.89 0.59
CA ALA A 74 26.72 -3.94 -0.04
C ALA A 74 27.66 -3.26 0.97
N THR A 75 27.13 -2.81 2.11
CA THR A 75 27.94 -2.17 3.17
C THR A 75 28.97 -3.13 3.76
N ASN A 76 28.60 -4.39 4.00
CA ASN A 76 29.55 -5.43 4.42
C ASN A 76 30.62 -5.71 3.34
N ALA A 77 30.22 -5.77 2.06
CA ALA A 77 31.16 -5.99 0.97
C ALA A 77 32.18 -4.85 0.85
N VAL A 78 31.74 -3.59 0.97
CA VAL A 78 32.63 -2.42 0.98
C VAL A 78 33.56 -2.43 2.18
N GLY A 79 33.05 -2.75 3.38
CA GLY A 79 33.88 -2.82 4.59
C GLY A 79 34.99 -3.87 4.50
N ARG A 80 34.76 -4.98 3.79
CA ARG A 80 35.77 -6.04 3.57
C ARG A 80 36.69 -5.77 2.39
N ASN A 81 36.22 -5.05 1.38
CA ASN A 81 36.96 -4.77 0.14
C ASN A 81 36.80 -3.30 -0.26
N PRO A 82 37.48 -2.37 0.44
CA PRO A 82 37.34 -0.94 0.18
C PRO A 82 37.80 -0.54 -1.23
N GLU A 83 38.77 -1.25 -1.80
CA GLU A 83 39.27 -1.03 -3.16
C GLU A 83 38.23 -1.31 -4.24
N ALA A 84 37.23 -2.15 -3.94
CA ALA A 84 36.15 -2.50 -4.85
C ALA A 84 34.89 -1.63 -4.67
N GLN A 85 34.93 -0.60 -3.81
CA GLN A 85 33.76 0.22 -3.45
C GLN A 85 32.98 0.72 -4.67
N GLY A 86 33.67 1.27 -5.66
CA GLY A 86 33.02 1.82 -6.86
C GLY A 86 32.18 0.79 -7.62
N LYS A 87 32.71 -0.42 -7.81
CA LYS A 87 32.00 -1.52 -8.49
C LYS A 87 30.82 -2.02 -7.65
N ILE A 88 30.99 -2.14 -6.33
CA ILE A 88 29.93 -2.58 -5.42
C ILE A 88 28.76 -1.59 -5.43
N LEU A 89 29.04 -0.29 -5.32
CA LEU A 89 28.02 0.75 -5.35
C LEU A 89 27.25 0.77 -6.67
N LEU A 90 27.93 0.57 -7.80
CA LEU A 90 27.28 0.52 -9.11
C LEU A 90 26.28 -0.64 -9.19
N THR A 91 26.70 -1.85 -8.84
CA THR A 91 25.82 -3.03 -8.80
C THR A 91 24.68 -2.86 -7.80
N MET A 92 24.96 -2.28 -6.62
CA MET A 92 23.94 -1.97 -5.62
C MET A 92 22.89 -1.00 -6.16
N MET A 93 23.30 0.09 -6.80
CA MET A 93 22.38 1.09 -7.36
C MET A 93 21.49 0.49 -8.45
N VAL A 94 22.04 -0.35 -9.33
CA VAL A 94 21.25 -1.05 -10.35
C VAL A 94 20.23 -2.00 -9.69
N GLY A 95 20.64 -2.75 -8.68
CA GLY A 95 19.75 -3.64 -7.94
C GLY A 95 18.63 -2.88 -7.20
N LEU A 96 18.96 -1.78 -6.52
CA LEU A 96 17.99 -0.93 -5.83
C LEU A 96 17.00 -0.30 -6.81
N ALA A 97 17.47 0.19 -7.97
CA ALA A 97 16.59 0.74 -9.00
C ALA A 97 15.58 -0.29 -9.52
N MET A 98 15.98 -1.57 -9.63
CA MET A 98 15.07 -2.64 -10.03
C MET A 98 14.06 -2.98 -8.94
N ILE A 99 14.47 -2.99 -7.67
CA ILE A 99 13.55 -3.24 -6.54
C ILE A 99 12.54 -2.09 -6.41
N GLU A 100 12.96 -0.84 -6.60
CA GLU A 100 12.09 0.33 -6.53
C GLU A 100 10.95 0.32 -7.56
N SER A 101 11.14 -0.33 -8.71
CA SER A 101 10.07 -0.45 -9.72
C SER A 101 8.77 -1.06 -9.16
N LEU A 102 8.87 -1.99 -8.22
CA LEU A 102 7.70 -2.62 -7.58
C LEU A 102 6.95 -1.64 -6.67
N ALA A 103 7.68 -0.77 -5.96
CA ALA A 103 7.08 0.28 -5.13
C ALA A 103 6.38 1.32 -6.02
N ILE A 104 7.00 1.68 -7.14
CA ILE A 104 6.41 2.58 -8.13
C ILE A 104 5.16 1.96 -8.77
N TYR A 105 5.12 0.66 -9.05
CA TYR A 105 3.89 0.02 -9.55
C TYR A 105 2.75 0.12 -8.53
N ALA A 106 3.01 -0.15 -7.25
CA ALA A 106 2.02 0.04 -6.20
C ALA A 106 1.56 1.50 -6.08
N LEU A 107 2.50 2.45 -6.18
CA LEU A 107 2.21 3.89 -6.20
C LEU A 107 1.32 4.30 -7.36
N VAL A 108 1.65 3.85 -8.57
CA VAL A 108 0.87 4.15 -9.77
C VAL A 108 -0.55 3.62 -9.65
N ILE A 109 -0.74 2.39 -9.17
CA ILE A 109 -2.09 1.83 -8.96
C ILE A 109 -2.86 2.65 -7.92
N ALA A 110 -2.25 3.02 -6.80
CA ALA A 110 -2.89 3.86 -5.80
C ALA A 110 -3.29 5.24 -6.36
N LEU A 111 -2.40 5.88 -7.13
CA LEU A 111 -2.70 7.16 -7.78
C LEU A 111 -3.83 7.04 -8.81
N ILE A 112 -3.88 5.95 -9.58
CA ILE A 112 -4.98 5.69 -10.50
C ILE A 112 -6.30 5.56 -9.73
N VAL A 113 -6.32 4.80 -8.64
CA VAL A 113 -7.54 4.61 -7.83
C VAL A 113 -7.99 5.91 -7.16
N LEU A 114 -7.06 6.78 -6.76
CA LEU A 114 -7.39 8.06 -6.11
C LEU A 114 -7.82 9.16 -7.08
N TYR A 115 -7.11 9.30 -8.21
CA TYR A 115 -7.25 10.47 -9.09
C TYR A 115 -7.86 10.15 -10.46
N ALA A 116 -7.80 8.88 -10.89
CA ALA A 116 -8.27 8.44 -12.21
C ALA A 116 -9.14 7.18 -12.11
N ASN A 117 -9.99 7.12 -11.08
CA ASN A 117 -10.72 5.91 -10.72
C ASN A 117 -11.61 5.42 -11.89
N PRO A 118 -11.31 4.25 -12.49
CA PRO A 118 -12.07 3.77 -13.64
C PRO A 118 -13.49 3.34 -13.27
N LEU A 119 -13.75 3.00 -12.00
CA LEU A 119 -15.05 2.51 -11.54
C LEU A 119 -16.13 3.59 -11.59
N LEU A 120 -15.75 4.86 -11.48
CA LEU A 120 -16.69 5.99 -11.56
C LEU A 120 -17.37 6.08 -12.94
N LYS A 121 -16.77 5.54 -14.00
CA LYS A 121 -17.35 5.55 -15.35
C LYS A 121 -18.52 4.58 -15.52
N TYR A 122 -18.64 3.57 -14.67
CA TYR A 122 -19.65 2.52 -14.79
C TYR A 122 -20.89 2.78 -13.91
N ILE A 123 -20.88 3.85 -13.11
CA ILE A 123 -21.93 4.22 -12.14
C ILE A 123 -22.49 5.63 -12.40
N GLY A 124 -22.20 6.19 -13.57
CA GLY A 124 -22.74 7.45 -14.07
C GLY A 124 -23.95 7.20 -14.96
#